data_AF-A0AA96Y1P2-F1
#
_entry.id   AF-A0AA96Y1P2-F1
#
_cell.length_a   1.000
_cell.length_b   1.000
_cell.length_c   1.000
_cell.angle_alpha   90.00
_cell.angle_beta   90.00
_cell.angle_gamma   90.00
#
_symmetry.space_group_name_H-M   'P 1'
#
loop_
_entity.id
_entity.type
_entity.pdbx_description
1 polymer ?
#
loop_
_entity_poly.entity_id
_entity_poly.type
_entity_poly.pdbx_seq_one_letter_code
_entity_poly.pdbx_strand_id
1 'polypeptide(L)'
;MDEIGNARHRRFAESLREASWKIDDSEAGGSEAVGFWLYSYNMVTGPRLVGQLTLEGYRAIQSGDDLKELGVHTPADALGATLAAYDDLPKNARNAEQSERVLSALSTYASSTLTWQSLPPLKTGAMQHFMVFDWLTSSGTRVFRPAAAMNAPVLDPDTLAVISQQVLAAHLSKHPNETPY
;
A
#
# COMPACT_ATOMS: atom_id res chain seq x y z
N MET A 1 -28.57 13.27 1.11
CA MET A 1 -27.37 12.49 1.48
C MET A 1 -27.86 11.06 1.69
N ASP A 2 -27.45 10.15 0.82
CA ASP A 2 -28.08 8.84 0.59
C ASP A 2 -27.78 7.84 1.74
N GLU A 3 -28.83 7.23 2.31
CA GLU A 3 -28.75 6.22 3.39
C GLU A 3 -27.94 4.99 2.97
N ILE A 4 -27.92 4.69 1.67
CA ILE A 4 -27.14 3.60 1.08
C ILE A 4 -25.63 3.88 1.18
N GLY A 5 -25.24 5.15 1.00
CA GLY A 5 -23.85 5.60 1.17
C GLY A 5 -23.38 5.45 2.62
N ASN A 6 -24.23 5.83 3.58
CA ASN A 6 -23.93 5.70 5.01
C ASN A 6 -23.84 4.24 5.47
N ALA A 7 -24.67 3.34 4.92
CA ALA A 7 -24.64 1.91 5.22
C ALA A 7 -23.40 1.22 4.62
N ARG A 8 -22.95 1.63 3.43
CA ARG A 8 -21.68 1.20 2.83
C ARG A 8 -20.49 1.68 3.67
N HIS A 9 -20.46 2.95 4.05
CA HIS A 9 -19.40 3.51 4.90
C HIS A 9 -19.30 2.79 6.26
N ARG A 10 -20.43 2.40 6.86
CA ARG A 10 -20.46 1.68 8.15
C ARG A 10 -19.96 0.24 8.05
N ARG A 11 -20.47 -0.52 7.07
CA ARG A 11 -19.97 -1.89 6.79
C ARG A 11 -18.49 -1.88 6.39
N PHE A 12 -18.08 -0.82 5.73
CA PHE A 12 -16.70 -0.59 5.36
C PHE A 12 -15.84 -0.34 6.61
N ALA A 13 -16.19 0.62 7.48
CA ALA A 13 -15.52 0.87 8.74
C ALA A 13 -15.46 -0.36 9.68
N GLU A 14 -16.50 -1.21 9.67
CA GLU A 14 -16.51 -2.50 10.36
C GLU A 14 -15.54 -3.50 9.70
N SER A 15 -15.50 -3.55 8.36
CA SER A 15 -14.52 -4.36 7.63
C SER A 15 -13.07 -3.87 7.81
N LEU A 16 -12.85 -2.58 8.06
CA LEU A 16 -11.52 -2.02 8.41
C LEU A 16 -11.07 -2.50 9.79
N ARG A 17 -11.98 -2.52 10.76
CA ARG A 17 -11.74 -3.12 12.09
C ARG A 17 -11.48 -4.62 12.00
N GLU A 18 -12.18 -5.33 11.11
CA GLU A 18 -12.03 -6.78 10.90
C GLU A 18 -10.83 -7.18 10.02
N ALA A 19 -10.35 -6.30 9.14
CA ALA A 19 -9.25 -6.54 8.21
C ALA A 19 -7.87 -6.16 8.79
N SER A 20 -7.80 -5.88 10.10
CA SER A 20 -6.57 -5.41 10.75
C SER A 20 -5.98 -4.17 10.07
N TRP A 21 -6.82 -3.19 9.67
CA TRP A 21 -6.34 -1.82 9.57
C TRP A 21 -6.01 -1.34 10.97
N LYS A 22 -4.86 -1.78 11.49
CA LYS A 22 -4.15 -0.95 12.45
C LYS A 22 -3.64 0.23 11.64
N ILE A 23 -4.47 1.27 11.50
CA ILE A 23 -3.92 2.58 11.84
C ILE A 23 -3.31 2.30 13.19
N ASP A 24 -1.98 2.36 13.26
CA ASP A 24 -1.35 2.27 14.55
C ASP A 24 -1.92 3.49 15.30
N ASP A 25 -2.99 3.27 16.07
CA ASP A 25 -3.56 4.19 17.07
C ASP A 25 -2.59 4.33 18.25
N SER A 26 -1.31 4.07 17.96
CA SER A 26 -0.21 4.48 18.75
C SER A 26 -0.06 6.00 18.55
N GLU A 27 -0.86 6.69 19.36
CA GLU A 27 -0.28 7.68 20.28
C GLU A 27 0.86 7.07 21.17
N ALA A 28 1.56 6.01 20.73
CA ALA A 28 2.78 5.50 21.35
C ALA A 28 3.98 6.18 20.66
N GLY A 29 4.14 7.46 20.95
CA GLY A 29 5.44 7.97 21.37
C GLY A 29 6.61 7.88 20.39
N GLY A 30 6.45 8.23 19.13
CA GLY A 30 7.57 8.57 18.25
C GLY A 30 7.50 10.02 17.80
N SER A 31 8.39 10.90 18.25
CA SER A 31 8.41 12.33 17.85
C SER A 31 8.84 12.57 16.39
N GLU A 32 8.64 11.59 15.49
CA GLU A 32 9.26 11.55 14.17
C GLU A 32 8.38 10.93 13.05
N ALA A 33 7.07 10.75 13.23
CA ALA A 33 6.21 10.34 12.11
C ALA A 33 6.18 11.42 11.02
N VAL A 34 6.31 11.04 9.74
CA VAL A 34 6.23 11.99 8.61
C VAL A 34 4.97 11.75 7.78
N GLY A 35 4.53 12.76 7.03
CA GLY A 35 3.34 12.67 6.17
C GLY A 35 3.50 11.74 4.97
N PHE A 36 4.17 10.60 5.08
CA PHE A 36 4.33 9.63 3.99
C PHE A 36 3.62 8.32 4.33
N TRP A 37 2.61 7.98 3.54
CA TRP A 37 1.76 6.81 3.74
C TRP A 37 1.98 5.76 2.66
N LEU A 38 2.04 4.50 3.08
CA LEU A 38 2.15 3.32 2.23
C LEU A 38 0.83 2.56 2.23
N TYR A 39 0.39 2.12 1.05
CA TYR A 39 -0.83 1.33 0.88
C TYR A 39 -0.55 0.07 0.07
N SER A 40 -1.02 -1.08 0.54
CA SER A 40 -1.13 -2.31 -0.25
C SER A 40 -2.59 -2.56 -0.61
N TYR A 41 -2.84 -2.78 -1.89
CA TYR A 41 -4.18 -3.00 -2.42
C TYR A 41 -4.20 -4.17 -3.41
N ASN A 42 -4.99 -5.20 -3.10
CA ASN A 42 -5.27 -6.29 -4.03
C ASN A 42 -6.42 -5.88 -4.95
N MET A 43 -6.27 -6.00 -6.27
CA MET A 43 -7.34 -5.62 -7.20
C MET A 43 -8.62 -6.47 -7.09
N VAL A 44 -8.51 -7.68 -6.54
CA VAL A 44 -9.60 -8.64 -6.36
C VAL A 44 -10.19 -8.55 -4.96
N THR A 45 -9.34 -8.56 -3.92
CA THR A 45 -9.80 -8.60 -2.51
C THR A 45 -9.86 -7.23 -1.82
N GLY A 46 -9.35 -6.18 -2.46
CA GLY A 46 -9.39 -4.81 -1.97
C GLY A 46 -8.17 -4.42 -1.11
N PRO A 47 -8.30 -3.37 -0.28
CA PRO A 47 -7.19 -2.86 0.50
C PRO A 47 -6.74 -3.86 1.57
N ARG A 48 -5.43 -4.09 1.68
CA ARG A 48 -4.84 -5.02 2.66
C ARG A 48 -4.28 -4.32 3.89
N LEU A 49 -3.48 -3.29 3.66
CA LEU A 49 -2.71 -2.63 4.71
C LEU A 49 -2.45 -1.17 4.33
N VAL A 50 -2.48 -0.32 5.34
CA VAL A 50 -2.03 1.07 5.29
C VAL A 50 -1.07 1.30 6.45
N GLY A 51 0.00 2.06 6.22
CA GLY A 51 0.94 2.43 7.27
C GLY A 51 1.61 3.77 6.98
N GLN A 52 2.02 4.45 8.04
CA GLN A 52 2.75 5.70 7.96
C GLN A 52 4.23 5.45 8.22
N LEU A 53 5.10 6.15 7.49
CA LEU A 53 6.53 6.08 7.75
C LEU A 53 6.96 6.97 8.90
N THR A 54 7.98 6.49 9.62
CA THR A 54 8.83 7.31 10.48
C THR A 54 9.78 8.16 9.61
N LEU A 55 10.39 9.19 10.22
CA LEU A 55 11.42 10.01 9.59
C LEU A 55 12.62 9.17 9.14
N GLU A 56 13.01 8.20 9.95
CA GLU A 56 14.06 7.23 9.62
C GLU A 56 13.68 6.41 8.39
N GLY A 57 12.47 5.82 8.38
CA GLY A 57 11.99 5.04 7.23
C GLY A 57 11.89 5.88 5.95
N TYR A 58 11.46 7.14 6.07
CA TYR A 58 11.44 8.05 4.92
C TYR A 58 12.85 8.36 4.40
N ARG A 59 13.84 8.59 5.28
CA ARG A 59 15.25 8.76 4.88
C ARG A 59 15.82 7.50 4.21
N ALA A 60 15.49 6.32 4.72
CA ALA A 60 15.93 5.04 4.15
C ALA A 60 15.39 4.82 2.73
N ILE A 61 14.09 5.12 2.50
CA ILE A 61 13.52 5.08 1.14
C ILE A 61 14.22 6.07 0.21
N GLN A 62 14.57 7.26 0.70
CA GLN A 62 15.28 8.29 -0.08
C GLN A 62 16.71 7.88 -0.44
N SER A 63 17.44 7.23 0.46
CA SER A 63 18.82 6.78 0.20
C SER A 63 18.88 5.51 -0.64
N GLY A 64 17.84 4.66 -0.54
CA GLY A 64 17.79 3.35 -1.20
C GLY A 64 18.76 2.34 -0.60
N ASP A 65 19.19 2.56 0.66
CA ASP A 65 20.11 1.63 1.33
C ASP A 65 19.48 0.25 1.53
N ASP A 66 18.18 0.17 1.83
CA ASP A 66 17.42 -1.08 1.98
C ASP A 66 17.47 -1.97 0.72
N LEU A 67 17.66 -1.37 -0.47
CA LEU A 67 17.79 -2.13 -1.72
C LEU A 67 19.06 -2.99 -1.75
N LYS A 68 20.11 -2.58 -1.03
CA LYS A 68 21.37 -3.31 -0.96
C LYS A 68 21.25 -4.58 -0.11
N GLU A 69 20.24 -4.63 0.77
CA GLU A 69 20.02 -5.75 1.69
C GLU A 69 19.23 -6.91 1.04
N LEU A 70 18.64 -6.70 -0.14
CA LEU A 70 17.82 -7.71 -0.85
C LEU A 70 18.63 -8.87 -1.46
N GLY A 71 19.95 -8.77 -1.52
CA GLY A 71 20.81 -9.79 -2.11
C GLY A 71 20.48 -10.05 -3.59
N VAL A 72 20.02 -11.26 -3.91
CA VAL A 72 19.69 -11.69 -5.29
C VAL A 72 18.23 -11.45 -5.67
N HIS A 73 17.38 -11.06 -4.73
CA HIS A 73 15.96 -10.85 -4.99
C HIS A 73 15.70 -9.46 -5.56
N THR A 74 14.79 -9.35 -6.53
CA THR A 74 14.31 -8.04 -6.91
C THR A 74 13.34 -7.49 -5.85
N PRO A 75 13.20 -6.17 -5.70
CA PRO A 75 12.21 -5.57 -4.79
C PRO A 75 10.78 -6.07 -5.05
N ALA A 76 10.44 -6.34 -6.31
CA ALA A 76 9.14 -6.90 -6.69
C ALA A 76 8.96 -8.35 -6.21
N ASP A 77 10.00 -9.18 -6.31
CA ASP A 77 9.96 -10.57 -5.83
C ASP A 77 9.83 -10.62 -4.31
N ALA A 78 10.59 -9.79 -3.60
CA ALA A 78 10.53 -9.68 -2.14
C ALA A 78 9.14 -9.23 -1.66
N LEU A 79 8.56 -8.22 -2.31
CA LEU A 79 7.20 -7.77 -2.02
C LEU A 79 6.17 -8.86 -2.35
N GLY A 80 6.30 -9.53 -3.49
CA GLY A 80 5.40 -10.63 -3.89
C GLY A 80 5.40 -11.78 -2.92
N ALA A 81 6.57 -12.24 -2.48
CA ALA A 81 6.70 -13.29 -1.48
C ALA A 81 6.08 -12.85 -0.14
N THR A 82 6.34 -11.62 0.29
CA THR A 82 5.81 -11.08 1.55
C THR A 82 4.29 -10.96 1.52
N LEU A 83 3.71 -10.46 0.42
CA LEU A 83 2.26 -10.35 0.27
C LEU A 83 1.58 -11.71 0.14
N ALA A 84 2.20 -12.68 -0.54
CA ALA A 84 1.68 -14.04 -0.60
C ALA A 84 1.61 -14.67 0.81
N ALA A 85 2.70 -14.59 1.57
CA ALA A 85 2.73 -15.06 2.95
C ALA A 85 1.70 -14.35 3.83
N TYR A 86 1.54 -13.02 3.67
CA TYR A 86 0.54 -12.25 4.42
C TYR A 86 -0.91 -12.61 4.03
N ASP A 87 -1.16 -12.85 2.74
CA ASP A 87 -2.48 -13.22 2.22
C ASP A 87 -2.90 -14.62 2.73
N ASP A 88 -1.95 -15.56 2.84
CA ASP A 88 -2.17 -16.92 3.33
C ASP A 88 -2.42 -16.98 4.86
N LEU A 89 -2.08 -15.93 5.61
CA LEU A 89 -2.33 -15.89 7.05
C LEU A 89 -3.84 -15.76 7.34
N PRO A 90 -4.37 -16.58 8.29
CA PRO A 90 -5.68 -16.34 8.88
C PRO A 90 -5.78 -14.90 9.43
N LYS A 91 -6.95 -14.26 9.30
CA LYS A 91 -7.13 -12.86 9.75
C LYS A 91 -6.70 -12.62 11.20
N ASN A 92 -6.98 -13.56 12.09
CA ASN A 92 -6.60 -13.51 13.50
C ASN A 92 -5.09 -13.71 13.77
N ALA A 93 -4.31 -14.17 12.77
CA ALA A 93 -2.86 -14.30 12.84
C ALA A 93 -2.12 -13.09 12.26
N ARG A 94 -2.83 -12.16 11.59
CA ARG A 94 -2.26 -10.92 11.06
C ARG A 94 -2.06 -9.91 12.20
N ASN A 95 -0.88 -9.94 12.79
CA ASN A 95 -0.46 -9.10 13.91
C ASN A 95 0.49 -7.97 13.45
N ALA A 96 0.97 -7.15 14.41
CA ALA A 96 1.83 -6.00 14.13
C ALA A 96 3.13 -6.41 13.40
N GLU A 97 3.78 -7.49 13.81
CA GLU A 97 5.02 -7.98 13.19
C GLU A 97 4.80 -8.34 11.70
N GLN A 98 3.67 -8.97 11.37
CA GLN A 98 3.37 -9.31 9.97
C GLN A 98 3.04 -8.06 9.16
N SER A 99 2.34 -7.09 9.75
CA SER A 99 2.09 -5.79 9.11
C SER A 99 3.39 -5.01 8.87
N GLU A 100 4.31 -4.98 9.84
CA GLU A 100 5.62 -4.32 9.70
C GLU A 100 6.46 -4.93 8.58
N ARG A 101 6.46 -6.26 8.44
CA ARG A 101 7.13 -6.94 7.31
C ARG A 101 6.58 -6.50 5.96
N VAL A 102 5.25 -6.39 5.83
CA VAL A 102 4.62 -5.88 4.60
C VAL A 102 4.99 -4.42 4.37
N LEU A 103 4.97 -3.58 5.40
CA LEU A 103 5.33 -2.15 5.29
C LEU A 103 6.80 -1.97 4.89
N SER A 104 7.71 -2.78 5.42
CA SER A 104 9.13 -2.80 5.04
C SER A 104 9.31 -3.25 3.59
N ALA A 105 8.62 -4.31 3.15
CA ALA A 105 8.68 -4.72 1.74
C ALA A 105 8.10 -3.64 0.79
N LEU A 106 7.04 -2.95 1.22
CA LEU A 106 6.46 -1.82 0.48
C LEU A 106 7.41 -0.62 0.42
N SER A 107 8.10 -0.28 1.51
CA SER A 107 9.08 0.82 1.53
C SER A 107 10.24 0.54 0.59
N THR A 108 10.76 -0.69 0.60
CA THR A 108 11.82 -1.11 -0.30
C THR A 108 11.37 -1.06 -1.76
N TYR A 109 10.15 -1.52 -2.06
CA TYR A 109 9.59 -1.41 -3.40
C TYR A 109 9.38 0.05 -3.84
N ALA A 110 8.88 0.91 -2.95
CA ALA A 110 8.77 2.36 -3.17
C ALA A 110 10.12 3.00 -3.50
N SER A 111 11.19 2.60 -2.81
CA SER A 111 12.55 3.06 -3.07
C SER A 111 13.06 2.63 -4.45
N SER A 112 12.71 1.43 -4.92
CA SER A 112 13.13 0.97 -6.25
C SER A 112 12.39 1.62 -7.43
N THR A 113 11.12 1.99 -7.23
CA THR A 113 10.25 2.50 -8.31
C THR A 113 10.29 4.01 -8.44
N LEU A 114 10.67 4.70 -7.36
CA LEU A 114 10.76 6.16 -7.29
C LEU A 114 9.50 6.90 -7.75
N THR A 115 8.34 6.23 -7.76
CA THR A 115 7.10 6.77 -8.33
C THR A 115 6.68 8.06 -7.61
N TRP A 116 6.97 8.13 -6.31
CA TRP A 116 6.72 9.29 -5.45
C TRP A 116 7.64 10.48 -5.72
N GLN A 117 8.79 10.32 -6.40
CA GLN A 117 9.71 11.44 -6.71
C GLN A 117 9.14 12.42 -7.74
N SER A 118 8.11 12.02 -8.47
CA SER A 118 7.35 12.92 -9.34
C SER A 118 6.49 13.93 -8.55
N LEU A 119 6.29 13.69 -7.25
CA LEU A 119 5.54 14.58 -6.38
C LEU A 119 6.44 15.68 -5.81
N PRO A 120 5.87 16.85 -5.45
CA PRO A 120 6.61 17.89 -4.74
C PRO A 120 7.21 17.34 -3.44
N PRO A 121 8.39 17.81 -3.00
CA PRO A 121 9.00 17.38 -1.74
C PRO A 121 8.03 17.50 -0.57
N LEU A 122 8.09 16.53 0.35
CA LEU A 122 7.25 16.51 1.54
C LEU A 122 7.54 17.75 2.42
N LYS A 123 6.56 18.66 2.51
CA LYS A 123 6.61 19.84 3.39
C LYS A 123 5.86 19.56 4.69
N THR A 124 6.14 20.35 5.72
CA THR A 124 5.39 20.31 6.99
C THR A 124 3.88 20.41 6.74
N GLY A 125 3.13 19.42 7.24
CA GLY A 125 1.67 19.37 7.11
C GLY A 125 1.13 18.82 5.76
N ALA A 126 1.99 18.52 4.79
CA ALA A 126 1.59 17.82 3.58
C ALA A 126 1.58 16.31 3.79
N MET A 127 0.70 15.59 3.08
CA MET A 127 0.76 14.13 3.00
C MET A 127 1.00 13.63 1.58
N GLN A 128 1.91 12.67 1.47
CA GLN A 128 2.21 11.88 0.30
C GLN A 128 1.68 10.48 0.52
N HIS A 129 1.11 9.91 -0.54
CA HIS A 129 0.55 8.58 -0.53
C HIS A 129 1.21 7.78 -1.64
N PHE A 130 1.91 6.71 -1.27
CA PHE A 130 2.44 5.73 -2.20
C PHE A 130 1.60 4.44 -2.09
N MET A 131 0.99 4.06 -3.20
CA MET A 131 0.09 2.92 -3.28
C MET A 131 0.70 1.86 -4.17
N VAL A 132 0.61 0.60 -3.77
CA VAL A 132 0.90 -0.54 -4.63
C VAL A 132 -0.38 -1.31 -4.87
N PHE A 133 -0.79 -1.34 -6.13
CA PHE A 133 -1.87 -2.20 -6.61
C PHE A 133 -1.27 -3.47 -7.16
N ASP A 134 -1.74 -4.63 -6.70
CA ASP A 134 -1.32 -5.92 -7.23
C ASP A 134 -2.48 -6.88 -7.49
N TRP A 135 -2.23 -7.81 -8.39
CA TRP A 135 -3.13 -8.91 -8.71
C TRP A 135 -2.36 -10.06 -9.35
N LEU A 136 -2.98 -11.24 -9.32
CA LEU A 136 -2.55 -12.37 -10.13
C LEU A 136 -3.30 -12.34 -11.45
N THR A 137 -2.60 -12.62 -12.54
CA THR A 137 -3.22 -12.94 -13.83
C THR A 137 -3.68 -14.39 -13.86
N SER A 138 -4.48 -14.76 -14.86
CA SER A 138 -4.88 -16.15 -15.07
C SER A 138 -3.71 -17.12 -15.33
N SER A 139 -2.53 -16.62 -15.70
CA SER A 139 -1.29 -17.41 -15.83
C SER A 139 -0.53 -17.57 -14.51
N GLY A 140 -1.04 -17.01 -13.41
CA GLY A 140 -0.38 -17.01 -12.10
C GLY A 140 0.73 -15.95 -11.97
N THR A 141 0.89 -15.05 -12.94
CA THR A 141 1.88 -13.97 -12.87
C THR A 141 1.35 -12.87 -11.96
N ARG A 142 2.12 -12.46 -10.94
CA ARG A 142 1.77 -11.31 -10.11
C ARG A 142 2.20 -10.02 -10.81
N VAL A 143 1.26 -9.10 -11.00
CA VAL A 143 1.51 -7.77 -11.54
C VAL A 143 1.52 -6.76 -10.41
N PHE A 144 2.48 -5.85 -10.43
CA PHE A 144 2.55 -4.70 -9.52
C PHE A 144 2.39 -3.40 -10.29
N ARG A 145 1.58 -2.49 -9.76
CA ARG A 145 1.43 -1.13 -10.27
C ARG A 145 1.52 -0.12 -9.13
N PRO A 146 2.64 0.61 -9.02
CA PRO A 146 2.73 1.70 -8.08
C PRO A 146 1.93 2.91 -8.58
N ALA A 147 1.36 3.67 -7.65
CA ALA A 147 0.81 4.98 -7.88
C ALA A 147 1.23 5.91 -6.73
N ALA A 148 1.25 7.21 -7.00
CA ALA A 148 1.54 8.19 -5.97
C ALA A 148 0.59 9.38 -6.08
N ALA A 149 0.18 9.95 -4.94
CA ALA A 149 -0.69 11.11 -4.87
C ALA A 149 -0.32 12.02 -3.71
N MET A 150 -0.59 13.32 -3.88
CA MET A 150 -0.66 14.29 -2.78
C MET A 150 -2.12 14.42 -2.37
N ASN A 151 -2.44 14.17 -1.11
CA ASN A 151 -3.77 14.46 -0.56
C ASN A 151 -3.61 14.94 0.89
N ALA A 152 -4.55 15.72 1.39
CA ALA A 152 -4.47 16.22 2.78
C ALA A 152 -4.89 15.16 3.82
N PRO A 153 -5.99 14.41 3.63
CA PRO A 153 -6.33 13.27 4.49
C PRO A 153 -5.69 11.97 4.00
N VAL A 154 -5.58 11.00 4.92
CA VAL A 154 -5.38 9.59 4.58
C VAL A 154 -6.43 9.15 3.56
N LEU A 155 -6.02 8.40 2.55
CA LEU A 155 -6.92 7.98 1.47
C LEU A 155 -7.93 6.98 1.99
N ASP A 156 -9.21 7.33 1.85
CA ASP A 156 -10.28 6.39 2.11
C ASP A 156 -10.36 5.33 0.98
N PRO A 157 -11.05 4.21 1.21
CA PRO A 157 -11.07 3.13 0.22
C PRO A 157 -11.97 3.32 -0.98
N ASP A 158 -12.96 4.21 -0.92
CA ASP A 158 -13.67 4.62 -2.14
C ASP A 158 -12.70 5.39 -3.04
N THR A 159 -11.86 6.26 -2.45
CA THR A 159 -10.77 6.92 -3.16
C THR A 159 -9.76 5.92 -3.73
N LEU A 160 -9.30 4.93 -2.94
CA LEU A 160 -8.39 3.89 -3.43
C LEU A 160 -9.02 3.04 -4.55
N ALA A 161 -10.32 2.74 -4.47
CA ALA A 161 -11.04 1.99 -5.50
C ALA A 161 -11.14 2.77 -6.82
N VAL A 162 -11.34 4.09 -6.76
CA VAL A 162 -11.31 4.95 -7.95
C VAL A 162 -9.91 4.97 -8.57
N ILE A 163 -8.86 5.13 -7.76
CA ILE A 163 -7.47 5.12 -8.24
C ILE A 163 -7.13 3.75 -8.85
N SER A 164 -7.54 2.65 -8.20
CA SER A 164 -7.26 1.29 -8.68
C SER A 164 -7.87 1.04 -10.05
N GLN A 165 -9.09 1.50 -10.30
CA GLN A 165 -9.74 1.40 -11.61
C GLN A 165 -8.97 2.16 -12.70
N GLN A 166 -8.47 3.35 -12.39
CA GLN A 166 -7.65 4.13 -13.33
C GLN A 166 -6.32 3.43 -13.63
N VAL A 167 -5.65 2.91 -12.60
CA VAL A 167 -4.41 2.14 -12.74
C VAL A 167 -4.63 0.89 -13.59
N LEU A 168 -5.72 0.16 -13.34
CA LEU A 168 -6.06 -1.04 -14.10
C LEU A 168 -6.37 -0.72 -15.56
N ALA A 169 -7.20 0.29 -15.83
CA ALA A 169 -7.52 0.71 -17.18
C ALA A 169 -6.25 1.12 -17.96
N ALA A 170 -5.37 1.90 -17.32
CA ALA A 170 -4.09 2.30 -17.93
C ALA A 170 -3.21 1.09 -18.24
N HIS A 171 -3.16 0.10 -17.35
CA HIS A 171 -2.40 -1.12 -17.57
C HIS A 171 -2.98 -1.98 -18.71
N LEU A 172 -4.28 -2.29 -18.67
CA LEU A 172 -4.95 -3.16 -19.64
C LEU A 172 -4.97 -2.55 -21.05
N SER A 173 -4.86 -1.21 -21.16
CA SER A 173 -4.69 -0.55 -22.47
C SER A 173 -3.44 -1.01 -23.22
N LYS A 174 -2.41 -1.46 -22.50
CA LYS A 174 -1.14 -1.97 -23.05
C LYS A 174 -1.00 -3.48 -22.90
N HIS A 175 -1.64 -4.06 -21.88
CA HIS A 175 -1.53 -5.47 -21.49
C HIS A 175 -2.93 -6.10 -21.34
N PRO A 176 -3.71 -6.24 -22.42
CA PRO A 176 -5.13 -6.63 -22.33
C PRO A 176 -5.37 -8.02 -21.74
N ASN A 177 -4.36 -8.90 -21.75
CA ASN A 177 -4.47 -10.28 -21.24
C ASN A 177 -4.05 -10.41 -19.77
N GLU A 178 -3.55 -9.35 -19.14
CA GLU A 178 -3.09 -9.35 -17.74
C GLU A 178 -4.23 -8.91 -16.79
N THR A 179 -5.44 -9.42 -17.00
CA THR A 179 -6.60 -9.09 -16.16
C THR A 179 -6.50 -9.76 -14.77
N PRO A 180 -7.03 -9.12 -13.71
CA PRO A 180 -7.13 -9.73 -12.38
C PRO A 180 -7.94 -11.03 -12.41
N TYR A 181 -7.41 -12.07 -11.75
CA TYR A 181 -8.00 -13.39 -11.60
C TYR A 181 -8.38 -13.68 -10.14
#